data_AF-A0A3C2D5P5-F1
#
_entry.id   AF-A0A3C2D5P5-F1
#
_cell.length_a   1.000
_cell.length_b   1.000
_cell.length_c   1.000
_cell.angle_alpha   90.00
_cell.angle_beta   90.00
_cell.angle_gamma   90.00
#
_symmetry.space_group_name_H-M   'P 1'
#
loop_
_entity.id
_entity.type
_entity.pdbx_description
1 polymer ?
#
loop_
_entity_poly.entity_id
_entity_poly.type
_entity_poly.pdbx_seq_one_letter_code
_entity_poly.pdbx_strand_id
1 'polypeptide(L)'
;MLNYNKIHSDMNRQNIRLTDLARFGKIKYTSLKDRFTKEKLYATEVEMIATYFGKPISYYFDQEERVPSNYPAYENLNLAEEPKRKGISNEEKSQRKIEDLTKELSVMAQKFDKQNKKYLRLLEKVQDNSKER
;
A
#
# COMPACT_ATOMS: atom_id res chain seq x y z
N MET A 1 -24.52 -1.19 -0.64
CA MET A 1 -24.32 0.11 -1.36
C MET A 1 -22.84 0.58 -1.30
N LEU A 2 -22.35 1.40 -2.25
CA LEU A 2 -21.00 2.02 -2.17
C LEU A 2 -20.98 3.13 -1.10
N ASN A 3 -19.96 3.12 -0.24
CA ASN A 3 -19.79 4.07 0.86
C ASN A 3 -18.72 5.13 0.53
N TYR A 4 -19.19 6.31 0.15
CA TYR A 4 -18.34 7.46 -0.17
C TYR A 4 -17.60 8.02 1.04
N ASN A 5 -18.14 7.90 2.26
CA ASN A 5 -17.48 8.37 3.47
C ASN A 5 -16.15 7.63 3.71
N LYS A 6 -16.10 6.33 3.39
CA LYS A 6 -14.86 5.54 3.49
C LYS A 6 -13.81 6.03 2.49
N ILE A 7 -14.21 6.39 1.27
CA ILE A 7 -13.31 6.95 0.25
C ILE A 7 -12.79 8.32 0.71
N HIS A 8 -13.68 9.20 1.17
CA HIS A 8 -13.31 10.52 1.71
C HIS A 8 -12.37 10.42 2.92
N SER A 9 -12.63 9.48 3.83
CA SER A 9 -11.80 9.24 5.01
C SER A 9 -10.37 8.86 4.61
N ASP A 10 -10.20 7.97 3.63
CA ASP A 10 -8.87 7.57 3.14
C ASP A 10 -8.13 8.73 2.47
N MET A 11 -8.84 9.50 1.63
CA MET A 11 -8.28 10.69 1.00
C MET A 11 -7.80 11.71 2.04
N ASN A 12 -8.62 12.00 3.05
CA ASN A 12 -8.28 12.96 4.10
C ASN A 12 -7.12 12.47 4.97
N ARG A 13 -7.16 11.19 5.40
CA ARG A 13 -6.13 10.59 6.25
C ARG A 13 -4.75 10.63 5.59
N GLN A 14 -4.69 10.42 4.28
CA GLN A 14 -3.43 10.40 3.53
C GLN A 14 -3.13 11.75 2.84
N ASN A 15 -3.95 12.77 3.08
CA ASN A 15 -3.86 14.10 2.43
C ASN A 15 -3.76 14.03 0.90
N ILE A 16 -4.52 13.10 0.30
CA ILE A 16 -4.51 12.83 -1.14
C ILE A 16 -5.55 13.70 -1.84
N ARG A 17 -5.14 14.35 -2.93
CA ARG A 17 -6.05 15.14 -3.74
C ARG A 17 -6.69 14.27 -4.81
N LEU A 18 -7.91 14.62 -5.21
CA LEU A 18 -8.59 13.93 -6.32
C LEU A 18 -7.82 14.04 -7.65
N THR A 19 -6.97 15.06 -7.80
CA THR A 19 -6.04 15.21 -8.93
C THR A 19 -5.00 14.08 -8.99
N ASP A 20 -4.57 13.57 -7.85
CA ASP A 20 -3.57 12.51 -7.77
C ASP A 20 -4.18 11.17 -8.15
N LEU A 21 -5.40 10.90 -7.68
CA LEU A 21 -6.20 9.74 -8.11
C LEU A 21 -6.50 9.78 -9.62
N ALA A 22 -6.88 10.95 -10.15
CA ALA A 22 -7.10 11.13 -11.58
C ALA A 22 -5.83 10.83 -12.41
N ARG A 23 -4.67 11.30 -11.95
CA ARG A 23 -3.37 11.03 -12.59
C ARG A 23 -3.02 9.54 -12.53
N PHE A 24 -3.21 8.90 -11.38
CA PHE A 24 -2.95 7.48 -11.20
C PHE A 24 -3.80 6.62 -12.14
N GLY A 25 -5.11 6.90 -12.21
CA GLY A 25 -6.04 6.21 -13.11
C GLY A 25 -5.93 6.57 -14.58
N LYS A 26 -5.11 7.56 -14.94
CA LYS A 26 -5.08 8.16 -16.29
C LYS A 26 -6.46 8.64 -16.74
N ILE A 27 -7.25 9.19 -15.82
CA ILE A 27 -8.60 9.74 -16.07
C ILE A 27 -8.51 11.26 -16.08
N LYS A 28 -9.28 11.91 -16.97
CA LYS A 28 -9.41 13.38 -16.94
C LYS A 28 -10.00 13.82 -15.60
N TYR A 29 -9.29 14.70 -14.89
CA TYR A 29 -9.70 15.19 -13.57
C TYR A 29 -11.14 15.71 -13.54
N THR A 30 -11.56 16.48 -14.54
CA THR A 30 -12.93 17.03 -14.61
C THR A 30 -13.99 15.93 -14.65
N SER A 31 -13.71 14.84 -15.35
CA SER A 31 -14.64 13.71 -15.49
C SER A 31 -14.71 12.89 -14.20
N LEU A 32 -13.56 12.64 -13.56
CA LEU A 32 -13.53 11.98 -12.26
C LEU A 32 -14.23 12.84 -11.20
N LYS A 33 -13.95 14.15 -11.17
CA LYS A 33 -14.59 15.10 -10.26
C LYS A 33 -16.11 15.09 -10.41
N ASP A 34 -16.63 15.18 -11.64
CA ASP A 34 -18.07 15.18 -11.89
C ASP A 34 -18.74 13.91 -11.35
N ARG A 35 -18.16 12.73 -11.61
CA ARG A 35 -18.67 11.46 -11.10
C ARG A 35 -18.54 11.32 -9.58
N PHE A 36 -17.44 11.81 -9.03
CA PHE A 36 -17.19 11.79 -7.60
C PHE A 36 -18.20 12.67 -6.85
N THR A 37 -18.46 13.90 -7.32
CA THR A 37 -19.48 14.80 -6.76
C THR A 37 -20.89 14.26 -6.92
N LYS A 38 -21.18 13.58 -8.03
CA LYS A 38 -22.50 12.98 -8.29
C LYS A 38 -22.71 11.62 -7.64
N GLU A 39 -21.71 11.11 -6.90
CA GLU A 39 -21.72 9.77 -6.32
C GLU A 39 -22.04 8.66 -7.35
N LYS A 40 -21.45 8.79 -8.53
CA LYS A 40 -21.62 7.88 -9.68
C LYS A 40 -20.28 7.38 -10.21
N LEU A 41 -19.46 6.82 -9.32
CA LEU A 41 -18.19 6.21 -9.71
C LEU A 41 -18.45 4.90 -10.44
N TYR A 42 -17.68 4.65 -11.49
CA TYR A 42 -17.70 3.36 -12.17
C TYR A 42 -16.97 2.30 -11.36
N ALA A 43 -17.31 1.03 -11.57
CA ALA A 43 -16.65 -0.09 -10.88
C ALA A 43 -15.12 -0.05 -11.05
N THR A 44 -14.64 0.29 -12.25
CA THR A 44 -13.20 0.45 -12.54
C THR A 44 -12.55 1.59 -11.77
N GLU A 45 -13.28 2.65 -11.46
CA GLU A 45 -12.78 3.77 -10.67
C GLU A 45 -12.72 3.42 -9.18
N VAL A 46 -13.69 2.63 -8.70
CA VAL A 46 -13.66 2.09 -7.32
C VAL A 46 -12.50 1.11 -7.15
N GLU A 47 -12.26 0.23 -8.14
CA GLU A 47 -11.10 -0.67 -8.16
C GLU A 47 -9.78 0.09 -8.18
N MET A 48 -9.69 1.14 -9.00
CA MET A 48 -8.53 2.03 -9.04
C MET A 48 -8.28 2.69 -7.67
N ILE A 49 -9.31 3.23 -7.03
CA ILE A 49 -9.23 3.83 -5.69
C ILE A 49 -8.75 2.79 -4.67
N ALA A 50 -9.32 1.59 -4.69
CA ALA A 50 -8.95 0.52 -3.78
C ALA A 50 -7.49 0.08 -3.97
N THR A 51 -7.05 -0.02 -5.22
CA THR A 51 -5.65 -0.31 -5.57
C THR A 51 -4.72 0.80 -5.08
N TYR A 52 -5.09 2.07 -5.28
CA TYR A 52 -4.29 3.22 -4.86
C TYR A 52 -4.06 3.23 -3.35
N PHE A 53 -5.10 2.96 -2.56
CA PHE A 53 -5.03 2.92 -1.10
C PHE A 53 -4.59 1.56 -0.53
N GLY A 54 -4.34 0.56 -1.38
CA GLY A 54 -3.93 -0.79 -0.96
C GLY A 54 -4.99 -1.52 -0.14
N LYS A 55 -6.27 -1.32 -0.45
CA LYS A 55 -7.42 -1.94 0.24
C LYS A 55 -8.20 -2.86 -0.67
N PRO A 56 -8.87 -3.89 -0.13
CA PRO A 56 -9.81 -4.68 -0.92
C PRO A 56 -11.01 -3.83 -1.34
N ILE A 57 -11.53 -4.05 -2.54
CA ILE A 57 -12.69 -3.32 -3.09
C ILE A 57 -13.89 -3.38 -2.12
N SER A 58 -14.11 -4.53 -1.48
CA SER A 58 -15.19 -4.76 -0.51
C SER A 58 -15.17 -3.80 0.69
N TYR A 59 -14.01 -3.23 1.04
CA TYR A 59 -13.91 -2.25 2.12
C TYR A 59 -14.83 -1.04 1.88
N TYR A 60 -14.94 -0.59 0.63
CA TYR A 60 -15.73 0.58 0.27
C TYR A 60 -17.23 0.30 0.15
N PHE A 61 -17.67 -0.93 0.28
CA PHE A 61 -19.09 -1.25 0.30
C PHE A 61 -19.55 -1.36 1.75
N ASP A 62 -20.74 -0.86 2.03
CA ASP A 62 -21.39 -1.18 3.30
C ASP A 62 -21.94 -2.59 3.21
N GLN A 63 -21.54 -3.42 4.18
CA GLN A 63 -22.25 -4.66 4.45
C GLN A 63 -23.64 -4.26 4.91
N GLU A 64 -24.64 -4.47 4.06
CA GLU A 64 -26.03 -4.41 4.49
C GLU A 64 -26.28 -5.60 5.43
N GLU A 65 -25.79 -5.50 6.67
CA GLU A 65 -26.29 -6.34 7.76
C GLU A 65 -27.59 -5.74 8.26
N ARG A 66 -28.70 -6.15 7.65
CA ARG A 66 -29.78 -6.78 8.40
C ARG A 66 -30.36 -7.89 7.55
N VAL A 67 -29.91 -9.12 7.81
CA VAL A 67 -30.74 -10.28 7.52
C VAL A 67 -32.09 -10.01 8.20
N PRO A 68 -33.22 -10.00 7.48
CA PRO A 68 -34.53 -9.95 8.13
C PRO A 68 -34.60 -11.12 9.10
N SER A 69 -34.94 -10.87 10.37
CA SER A 69 -35.02 -11.88 11.44
C SER A 69 -36.11 -12.96 11.24
N ASN A 70 -36.56 -13.20 10.01
CA ASN A 70 -37.70 -14.02 9.65
C ASN A 70 -37.37 -15.21 8.74
N TYR A 71 -36.11 -15.64 8.67
CA TYR A 71 -35.78 -16.94 8.07
C TYR A 71 -35.52 -17.97 9.17
N PRO A 72 -36.18 -19.14 9.13
CA PRO A 72 -35.96 -20.19 10.11
C PRO A 72 -34.52 -20.69 9.98
N ALA A 73 -33.86 -20.84 11.12
CA ALA A 73 -32.49 -21.34 11.20
C ALA A 73 -32.38 -22.70 10.50
N TYR A 74 -31.63 -22.76 9.40
CA TYR A 74 -31.19 -24.02 8.82
C TYR A 74 -30.01 -24.50 9.64
N GLU A 75 -30.31 -25.36 10.60
CA GLU A 75 -29.33 -26.22 11.25
C GLU A 75 -28.59 -27.07 10.22
N ASN A 76 -27.26 -27.13 10.39
CA ASN A 76 -26.35 -28.18 9.93
C ASN A 76 -26.17 -28.38 8.42
N LEU A 77 -25.27 -27.57 7.82
CA LEU A 77 -24.37 -28.07 6.78
C LEU A 77 -23.00 -28.31 7.41
N ASN A 78 -22.65 -29.59 7.53
CA ASN A 78 -21.31 -30.07 7.82
C ASN A 78 -20.31 -29.46 6.82
N LEU A 79 -19.65 -28.37 7.20
CA LEU A 79 -18.35 -28.03 6.64
C LEU A 79 -17.31 -28.75 7.48
N ALA A 80 -16.68 -29.75 6.88
CA ALA A 80 -15.45 -30.34 7.38
C ALA A 80 -14.51 -29.21 7.87
N GLU A 81 -13.95 -29.38 9.06
CA GLU A 81 -12.97 -28.46 9.62
C GLU A 81 -11.84 -28.26 8.60
N GLU A 82 -11.86 -27.11 7.91
CA GLU A 82 -10.69 -26.67 7.18
C GLU A 82 -9.55 -26.51 8.21
N PRO A 83 -8.32 -26.97 7.89
CA PRO A 83 -7.20 -26.80 8.79
C PRO A 83 -7.07 -25.31 9.08
N LYS A 84 -7.12 -24.93 10.37
CA LYS A 84 -6.83 -23.57 10.84
C LYS A 84 -5.52 -23.13 10.19
N ARG A 85 -5.62 -22.42 9.06
CA ARG A 85 -4.47 -21.75 8.46
C ARG A 85 -4.08 -20.75 9.52
N LYS A 86 -2.92 -20.98 10.16
CA LYS A 86 -2.25 -19.98 10.99
C LYS A 86 -2.02 -18.78 10.08
N GLY A 87 -2.99 -17.88 10.07
CA GLY A 87 -2.91 -16.62 9.36
C GLY A 87 -1.79 -15.86 10.01
N ILE A 88 -0.65 -15.77 9.32
CA ILE A 88 0.46 -14.92 9.72
C ILE A 88 -0.13 -13.53 9.95
N SER A 89 -0.10 -13.03 11.18
CA SER A 89 -0.78 -11.79 11.53
C SER A 89 -0.23 -10.66 10.66
N ASN A 90 -1.03 -9.61 10.41
CA ASN A 90 -0.54 -8.46 9.63
C ASN A 90 0.71 -7.81 10.26
N GLU A 91 0.93 -8.04 11.56
CA GLU A 91 2.13 -7.61 12.29
C GLU A 91 3.36 -8.45 11.90
N GLU A 92 3.23 -9.78 11.82
CA GLU A 92 4.33 -10.67 11.40
C GLU A 92 4.76 -10.41 9.94
N LYS A 93 3.82 -10.07 9.04
CA LYS A 93 4.16 -9.65 7.66
C LYS A 93 4.88 -8.30 7.62
N SER A 94 4.48 -7.37 8.48
CA SER A 94 5.09 -6.05 8.57
C SER A 94 6.50 -6.13 9.17
N GLN A 95 6.70 -6.97 10.19
CA GLN A 95 8.01 -7.21 10.81
C GLN A 95 9.02 -7.79 9.83
N ARG A 96 8.62 -8.81 9.05
CA ARG A 96 9.49 -9.37 7.99
C ARG A 96 9.91 -8.33 6.97
N LYS A 97 9.00 -7.44 6.57
CA LYS A 97 9.32 -6.36 5.62
C LYS A 97 10.28 -5.33 6.21
N ILE A 98 10.19 -5.04 7.51
CA ILE A 98 11.14 -4.17 8.21
C ILE A 98 12.52 -4.83 8.32
N GLU A 99 12.56 -6.14 8.60
CA GLU A 99 13.82 -6.91 8.65
C GLU A 99 14.53 -6.97 7.30
N ASP A 100 13.79 -7.15 6.21
CA ASP A 100 14.37 -7.17 4.86
C ASP A 100 14.93 -5.79 4.47
N LEU A 101 14.19 -4.72 4.74
CA LEU A 101 14.65 -3.34 4.48
C LEU A 101 15.88 -2.96 5.33
N THR A 102 15.94 -3.40 6.59
CA THR A 102 17.10 -3.12 7.47
C THR A 102 18.35 -3.88 7.03
N LYS A 103 18.20 -5.12 6.54
CA LYS A 103 19.32 -5.87 5.92
C LYS A 103 19.81 -5.18 4.65
N GLU A 104 18.92 -4.74 3.77
CA GLU A 104 19.31 -4.03 2.55
C GLU A 104 20.07 -2.73 2.85
N LEU A 105 19.58 -1.94 3.82
CA LEU A 105 20.27 -0.73 4.28
C LEU A 105 21.66 -1.02 4.84
N SER A 106 21.81 -2.10 5.62
CA SER A 106 23.12 -2.51 6.16
C SER A 106 24.11 -2.88 5.06
N VAL A 107 23.66 -3.65 4.05
CA VAL A 107 24.49 -4.03 2.90
C VAL A 107 24.90 -2.80 2.08
N MET A 108 23.99 -1.85 1.88
CA MET A 108 24.30 -0.59 1.18
C MET A 108 25.32 0.25 1.95
N ALA A 109 25.17 0.40 3.26
CA ALA A 109 26.13 1.11 4.10
C ALA A 109 27.54 0.51 4.01
N GLN A 110 27.65 -0.82 4.08
CA GLN A 110 28.94 -1.50 3.93
C GLN A 110 29.58 -1.30 2.55
N LYS A 111 28.78 -1.28 1.47
CA LYS A 111 29.27 -0.99 0.12
C LYS A 111 29.78 0.45 0.01
N PHE A 112 29.05 1.39 0.60
CA PHE A 112 29.43 2.81 0.62
C PHE A 112 30.73 3.04 1.39
N ASP A 113 30.89 2.42 2.56
CA ASP A 113 32.12 2.48 3.36
C ASP A 113 33.33 1.91 2.61
N LYS A 114 33.16 0.79 1.89
CA LYS A 114 34.22 0.22 1.06
C LYS A 114 34.63 1.16 -0.08
N GLN A 115 33.67 1.82 -0.71
CA GLN A 115 33.95 2.82 -1.75
C GLN A 115 34.67 4.04 -1.18
N ASN A 116 34.21 4.59 -0.06
CA ASN A 116 34.85 5.73 0.59
C ASN A 116 36.29 5.44 1.00
N LYS A 117 36.56 4.25 1.57
CA LYS A 117 37.94 3.82 1.87
C LYS A 117 38.82 3.73 0.62
N LYS A 118 38.25 3.32 -0.52
CA LYS A 118 38.98 3.28 -1.80
C LYS A 118 39.30 4.70 -2.30
N TYR A 119 38.35 5.63 -2.20
CA TYR A 119 38.56 7.03 -2.57
C TYR A 119 39.62 7.71 -1.69
N LEU A 120 39.57 7.51 -0.37
CA LEU A 120 40.56 8.07 0.55
C LEU A 120 41.98 7.61 0.21
N ARG A 121 42.19 6.31 -0.05
CA ARG A 121 43.50 5.78 -0.48
C ARG A 121 43.98 6.34 -1.82
N LEU A 122 43.06 6.64 -2.74
CA LEU A 122 43.41 7.27 -4.02
C LEU A 122 43.85 8.72 -3.80
N LEU A 123 43.17 9.47 -2.93
CA LEU A 123 43.54 10.84 -2.58
C LEU A 123 44.91 10.90 -1.90
N GLU A 124 45.19 9.99 -0.95
CA GLU A 124 46.50 9.86 -0.30
C GLU A 124 47.62 9.64 -1.33
N LYS A 125 47.44 8.69 -2.27
CA LYS A 125 48.41 8.43 -3.33
C LYS A 125 48.66 9.62 -4.25
N VAL A 126 47.62 10.39 -4.57
CA VAL A 126 47.76 11.60 -5.38
C VAL A 126 48.53 12.67 -4.61
N GLN A 127 48.27 12.81 -3.31
CA GLN A 127 48.94 13.76 -2.44
C GLN A 127 50.42 13.42 -2.23
N ASP A 128 50.76 12.15 -2.07
CA ASP A 128 52.15 11.70 -1.91
C ASP A 128 52.96 11.91 -3.20
N ASN A 129 52.40 11.56 -4.37
CA ASN A 129 53.02 11.84 -5.67
C ASN A 129 53.22 13.34 -5.96
N SER A 130 52.44 14.22 -5.31
CA SER A 130 52.58 15.68 -5.45
C SER A 130 53.69 16.28 -4.59
N LYS A 131 54.18 15.54 -3.59
CA LYS A 131 55.27 15.97 -2.70
C LYS A 131 56.66 15.51 -3.15
N GLU A 132 56.73 14.51 -4.03
CA GLU A 132 57.99 14.02 -4.64
C GLU A 132 58.41 14.80 -5.90
N ARG A 133 57.66 15.84 -6.29
CA ARG A 133 57.99 16.80 -7.36
C ARG A 133 58.36 18.16 -6.77
#